data_AF-A0A7Y6PW34-F1
#
_entry.id   AF-A0A7Y6PW34-F1
#
_cell.length_a   1.000
_cell.length_b   1.000
_cell.length_c   1.000
_cell.angle_alpha   90.00
_cell.angle_beta   90.00
_cell.angle_gamma   90.00
#
_symmetry.space_group_name_H-M   'P 1'
#
loop_
_entity.id
_entity.type
_entity.pdbx_description
1 polymer ?
#
loop_
_entity_poly.entity_id
_entity_poly.type
_entity_poly.pdbx_seq_one_letter_code
_entity_poly.pdbx_strand_id
1 'polypeptide(L)'
;MSRLVVLALASASLLGCVDQPNLSSTGGISFEEFKARMYREPSTGLYIIDWDTVVSGDDALREVWESTQQGALAVYSINGQDIVWSATQKKQLTYCISNTFGANKQAVIAAMTAASDTGWEKLADVNFTYVPGQDANCTAQNTNVMFDVNPVNANGQYLARSFFPNSPRSERNVLIDNTAFQPGGTGGISLGNILAHELGHTLGFRHEHIRPEANATQCAEDNQFRGLTTYDSASVMHYPQCNGTSTTLAFTQKDKDGVVLLYGAPINNPSPMAQVTAPANGATVGTSFDVEAQIVDTDLVKAELSIDGTLTSTLNTAPFTFHVTNLAVGAHTLEIKATDGAGQATTQTINVTVAANGGGGGNGSGSGTGSGTGSGGDDANGLGDDVYGGCSAAGGSSAGLALLVGLVGLARRRRR
;
A
#
# COMPACT_ATOMS: atom_id res chain seq x y z
N MET A 1 -63.71 17.33 4.46
CA MET A 1 -63.47 16.76 5.81
C MET A 1 -62.02 16.26 5.87
N SER A 2 -61.53 15.89 7.06
CA SER A 2 -60.10 15.84 7.37
C SER A 2 -59.45 14.45 7.19
N ARG A 3 -58.11 14.46 7.16
CA ARG A 3 -57.13 13.35 7.36
C ARG A 3 -56.82 12.45 6.15
N LEU A 4 -55.56 12.03 5.87
CA LEU A 4 -54.49 11.43 6.72
C LEU A 4 -54.87 10.05 7.32
N VAL A 5 -54.00 9.05 7.50
CA VAL A 5 -52.68 8.70 6.93
C VAL A 5 -52.32 7.28 7.45
N VAL A 6 -51.73 6.42 6.60
CA VAL A 6 -50.77 5.32 6.91
C VAL A 6 -51.19 4.16 7.87
N LEU A 7 -50.37 3.10 7.76
CA LEU A 7 -50.18 1.89 8.56
C LEU A 7 -50.98 0.65 8.14
N ALA A 8 -50.45 -0.58 8.07
CA ALA A 8 -49.10 -1.20 8.05
C ALA A 8 -49.23 -2.59 8.74
N LEU A 9 -48.32 -3.53 8.44
CA LEU A 9 -48.13 -4.84 9.12
C LEU A 9 -49.28 -5.86 8.91
N ALA A 10 -49.08 -7.17 8.77
CA ALA A 10 -47.98 -8.04 9.17
C ALA A 10 -47.95 -9.35 8.34
N SER A 11 -46.91 -10.15 8.54
CA SER A 11 -46.56 -11.40 7.86
C SER A 11 -47.31 -12.65 8.34
N ALA A 12 -47.41 -13.64 7.45
CA ALA A 12 -47.50 -15.07 7.80
C ALA A 12 -46.80 -15.90 6.70
N SER A 13 -45.99 -16.88 7.10
CA SER A 13 -45.13 -17.70 6.23
C SER A 13 -45.70 -19.11 6.04
N LEU A 14 -45.36 -19.78 4.93
CA LEU A 14 -44.82 -21.15 4.97
C LEU A 14 -44.25 -21.62 3.61
N LEU A 15 -43.21 -22.44 3.73
CA LEU A 15 -42.38 -23.11 2.72
C LEU A 15 -43.05 -23.53 1.39
N GLY A 16 -42.40 -23.16 0.29
CA GLY A 16 -42.45 -23.85 -1.00
C GLY A 16 -41.02 -23.94 -1.57
N CYS A 17 -40.63 -25.09 -2.10
CA CYS A 17 -39.28 -25.30 -2.63
C CYS A 17 -39.01 -24.34 -3.81
N VAL A 18 -37.86 -23.69 -3.80
CA VAL A 18 -37.30 -23.02 -4.98
C VAL A 18 -35.98 -23.70 -5.27
N ASP A 19 -35.85 -24.28 -6.47
CA ASP A 19 -34.53 -24.68 -6.98
C ASP A 19 -33.63 -23.45 -6.98
N GLN A 20 -32.55 -23.47 -6.19
CA GLN A 20 -31.56 -22.41 -6.32
C GLN A 20 -30.94 -22.51 -7.72
N PRO A 21 -30.82 -21.40 -8.47
CA PRO A 21 -30.17 -21.42 -9.76
C PRO A 21 -28.73 -21.89 -9.58
N ASN A 22 -28.42 -23.01 -10.23
CA ASN A 22 -27.07 -23.55 -10.30
C ASN A 22 -26.20 -22.60 -11.14
N LEU A 23 -25.50 -21.68 -10.48
CA LEU A 23 -24.56 -20.75 -11.13
C LEU A 23 -23.22 -21.44 -11.43
N SER A 24 -23.27 -22.44 -12.31
CA SER A 24 -22.10 -22.94 -13.00
C SER A 24 -21.59 -21.87 -13.99
N SER A 25 -20.29 -21.61 -13.98
CA SER A 25 -19.62 -20.52 -14.70
C SER A 25 -19.99 -20.37 -16.18
N THR A 26 -20.19 -19.13 -16.63
CA THR A 26 -20.10 -18.72 -18.04
C THR A 26 -19.22 -17.48 -18.15
N GLY A 27 -18.20 -17.51 -19.00
CA GLY A 27 -17.17 -16.47 -19.07
C GLY A 27 -17.69 -15.08 -19.44
N GLY A 28 -17.04 -14.06 -18.86
CA GLY A 28 -17.35 -12.65 -19.12
C GLY A 28 -17.08 -12.24 -20.57
N ILE A 29 -17.99 -11.44 -21.11
CA ILE A 29 -17.86 -10.82 -22.44
C ILE A 29 -17.14 -9.47 -22.32
N SER A 30 -16.41 -9.07 -23.36
CA SER A 30 -15.71 -7.78 -23.34
C SER A 30 -16.68 -6.60 -23.19
N PHE A 31 -16.22 -5.45 -22.66
CA PHE A 31 -17.08 -4.27 -22.51
C PHE A 31 -17.77 -3.85 -23.82
N GLU A 32 -17.04 -3.85 -24.94
CA GLU A 32 -17.63 -3.51 -26.25
C GLU A 32 -18.66 -4.54 -26.71
N GLU A 33 -18.49 -5.82 -26.35
CA GLU A 33 -19.45 -6.88 -26.64
C GLU A 33 -20.68 -6.83 -25.70
N PHE A 34 -20.51 -6.44 -24.44
CA PHE A 34 -21.61 -6.16 -23.50
C PHE A 34 -22.42 -4.96 -23.99
N LYS A 35 -21.75 -3.84 -24.27
CA LYS A 35 -22.32 -2.62 -24.82
C LYS A 35 -23.08 -2.86 -26.13
N ALA A 36 -22.56 -3.72 -27.01
CA ALA A 36 -23.23 -4.11 -28.25
C ALA A 36 -24.50 -4.98 -28.04
N ARG A 37 -24.68 -5.59 -26.86
CA ARG A 37 -25.87 -6.36 -26.48
C ARG A 37 -26.93 -5.53 -25.74
N MET A 38 -26.58 -4.34 -25.24
CA MET A 38 -27.51 -3.47 -24.51
C MET A 38 -28.40 -2.68 -25.48
N TYR A 39 -29.70 -2.59 -25.19
CA TYR A 39 -30.59 -1.75 -25.98
C TYR A 39 -30.31 -0.27 -25.71
N ARG A 40 -29.94 0.47 -26.76
CA ARG A 40 -29.74 1.92 -26.70
C ARG A 40 -30.93 2.63 -27.33
N GLU A 41 -31.68 3.39 -26.54
CA GLU A 41 -32.90 4.04 -26.99
C GLU A 41 -32.60 5.14 -28.03
N PRO A 42 -33.14 5.08 -29.26
CA PRO A 42 -32.77 6.03 -30.32
C PRO A 42 -33.15 7.49 -30.05
N SER A 43 -34.18 7.74 -29.25
CA SER A 43 -34.70 9.09 -28.93
C SER A 43 -33.85 9.86 -27.92
N THR A 44 -33.23 9.16 -26.96
CA THR A 44 -32.51 9.76 -25.83
C THR A 44 -31.03 9.40 -25.79
N GLY A 45 -30.62 8.31 -26.46
CA GLY A 45 -29.27 7.79 -26.42
C GLY A 45 -28.89 7.09 -25.11
N LEU A 46 -29.87 6.81 -24.25
CA LEU A 46 -29.71 6.09 -22.98
C LEU A 46 -29.69 4.58 -23.20
N TYR A 47 -29.02 3.84 -22.33
CA TYR A 47 -29.06 2.38 -22.32
C TYR A 47 -30.15 1.88 -21.37
N ILE A 48 -30.88 0.85 -21.79
CA ILE A 48 -31.87 0.16 -20.96
C ILE A 48 -31.33 -1.22 -20.59
N ILE A 49 -31.19 -1.48 -19.30
CA ILE A 49 -30.74 -2.76 -18.72
C ILE A 49 -31.89 -3.40 -17.92
N ASP A 50 -31.89 -4.72 -17.81
CA ASP A 50 -32.86 -5.52 -17.03
C ASP A 50 -34.35 -5.15 -17.24
N TRP A 51 -34.68 -4.72 -18.46
CA TRP A 51 -36.01 -4.31 -18.95
C TRP A 51 -36.61 -3.01 -18.42
N ASP A 52 -36.12 -2.44 -17.32
CA ASP A 52 -36.67 -1.20 -16.73
C ASP A 52 -35.65 -0.17 -16.20
N THR A 53 -34.36 -0.52 -16.15
CA THR A 53 -33.34 0.32 -15.51
C THR A 53 -32.56 1.14 -16.55
N VAL A 54 -32.42 2.43 -16.29
CA VAL A 54 -31.88 3.41 -17.25
C VAL A 54 -30.46 3.81 -16.88
N VAL A 55 -29.53 3.72 -17.84
CA VAL A 55 -28.12 4.06 -17.67
C VAL A 55 -27.68 5.12 -18.69
N SER A 56 -27.03 6.17 -18.21
CA SER A 56 -26.65 7.34 -19.02
C SER A 56 -25.16 7.37 -19.33
N GLY A 57 -24.80 7.04 -20.58
CA GLY A 57 -23.43 7.12 -21.08
C GLY A 57 -22.61 5.86 -20.87
N ASP A 58 -21.47 5.80 -21.57
CA ASP A 58 -20.61 4.61 -21.63
C ASP A 58 -19.90 4.33 -20.30
N ASP A 59 -19.59 5.36 -19.50
CA ASP A 59 -18.91 5.19 -18.21
C ASP A 59 -19.82 4.56 -17.15
N ALA A 60 -21.08 5.01 -17.06
CA ALA A 60 -22.07 4.39 -16.19
C ALA A 60 -22.45 2.97 -16.69
N LEU A 61 -22.44 2.74 -18.01
CA LEU A 61 -22.61 1.39 -18.55
C LEU A 61 -21.40 0.49 -18.27
N ARG A 62 -20.19 1.06 -18.19
CA ARG A 62 -18.98 0.35 -17.78
C ARG A 62 -19.03 -0.04 -16.31
N GLU A 63 -19.49 0.84 -15.43
CA GLU A 63 -19.70 0.54 -14.01
C GLU A 63 -20.73 -0.61 -13.82
N VAL A 64 -21.79 -0.63 -14.62
CA VAL A 64 -22.75 -1.76 -14.67
C VAL A 64 -22.10 -3.02 -15.26
N TRP A 65 -21.31 -2.93 -16.33
CA TRP A 65 -20.59 -4.07 -16.89
C TRP A 65 -19.61 -4.68 -15.88
N GLU A 66 -18.83 -3.85 -15.18
CA GLU A 66 -17.85 -4.25 -14.17
C GLU A 66 -18.52 -4.88 -12.95
N SER A 67 -19.63 -4.31 -12.46
CA SER A 67 -20.41 -4.89 -11.36
C SER A 67 -21.23 -6.13 -11.75
N THR A 68 -21.43 -6.39 -13.05
CA THR A 68 -22.05 -7.62 -13.57
C THR A 68 -21.03 -8.69 -14.01
N GLN A 69 -19.72 -8.41 -14.00
CA GLN A 69 -18.68 -9.43 -14.17
C GLN A 69 -18.47 -10.19 -12.83
N GLN A 70 -18.83 -11.49 -12.81
CA GLN A 70 -18.80 -12.30 -11.59
C GLN A 70 -17.37 -12.80 -11.22
N GLY A 71 -17.05 -12.86 -9.92
CA GLY A 71 -15.71 -12.57 -9.37
C GLY A 71 -14.75 -13.70 -8.88
N ALA A 72 -13.61 -13.29 -8.29
CA ALA A 72 -12.33 -14.02 -8.11
C ALA A 72 -11.61 -13.90 -6.76
N LEU A 73 -10.28 -14.02 -6.61
CA LEU A 73 -9.57 -14.34 -5.35
C LEU A 73 -10.28 -15.43 -4.54
N ALA A 74 -9.89 -16.66 -4.83
CA ALA A 74 -10.53 -17.84 -4.31
C ALA A 74 -10.35 -18.03 -2.79
N VAL A 75 -11.44 -18.09 -2.03
CA VAL A 75 -11.47 -18.66 -0.67
C VAL A 75 -11.87 -20.14 -0.75
N TYR A 76 -11.24 -20.99 0.06
CA TYR A 76 -11.59 -22.41 0.17
C TYR A 76 -13.01 -22.55 0.69
N SER A 77 -13.88 -23.25 -0.06
CA SER A 77 -15.30 -23.34 0.27
C SER A 77 -15.81 -24.76 0.05
N ILE A 78 -16.52 -25.31 1.03
CA ILE A 78 -17.09 -26.66 1.00
C ILE A 78 -18.61 -26.53 1.20
N ASN A 79 -19.40 -27.08 0.27
CA ASN A 79 -20.88 -27.02 0.31
C ASN A 79 -21.43 -25.59 0.46
N GLY A 80 -20.76 -24.60 -0.15
CA GLY A 80 -21.13 -23.18 -0.06
C GLY A 80 -20.84 -22.52 1.29
N GLN A 81 -19.98 -23.10 2.13
CA GLN A 81 -19.50 -22.52 3.37
C GLN A 81 -17.98 -22.32 3.30
N ASP A 82 -17.54 -21.10 3.59
CA ASP A 82 -16.12 -20.74 3.53
C ASP A 82 -15.34 -21.32 4.72
N ILE A 83 -14.15 -21.83 4.44
CA ILE A 83 -13.26 -22.43 5.43
C ILE A 83 -12.35 -21.34 5.99
N VAL A 84 -12.85 -20.66 7.03
CA VAL A 84 -12.22 -19.49 7.65
C VAL A 84 -12.12 -19.61 9.16
N TRP A 85 -11.28 -18.78 9.77
CA TRP A 85 -11.25 -18.63 11.22
C TRP A 85 -12.47 -17.87 11.74
N SER A 86 -13.01 -18.32 12.88
CA SER A 86 -14.03 -17.53 13.58
C SER A 86 -13.50 -16.17 14.03
N ALA A 87 -14.41 -15.23 14.32
CA ALA A 87 -14.08 -13.88 14.79
C ALA A 87 -13.15 -13.85 16.03
N THR A 88 -13.17 -14.90 16.87
CA THR A 88 -12.22 -15.06 17.99
C THR A 88 -10.88 -15.65 17.53
N GLN A 89 -10.90 -16.70 16.71
CA GLN A 89 -9.68 -17.40 16.27
C GLN A 89 -8.81 -16.55 15.36
N LYS A 90 -9.39 -15.72 14.48
CA LYS A 90 -8.64 -14.83 13.58
C LYS A 90 -7.72 -13.85 14.33
N LYS A 91 -7.98 -13.64 15.63
CA LYS A 91 -7.19 -12.78 16.52
C LYS A 91 -6.18 -13.53 17.39
N GLN A 92 -6.11 -14.84 17.27
CA GLN A 92 -5.29 -15.71 18.12
C GLN A 92 -4.51 -16.72 17.26
N LEU A 93 -3.99 -16.30 16.10
CA LEU A 93 -3.22 -17.13 15.18
C LEU A 93 -1.77 -17.29 15.70
N THR A 94 -1.66 -17.91 16.88
CA THR A 94 -0.38 -18.10 17.58
C THR A 94 0.50 -19.13 16.88
N TYR A 95 1.79 -18.85 16.78
CA TYR A 95 2.76 -19.74 16.13
C TYR A 95 4.12 -19.72 16.81
N CYS A 96 4.92 -20.76 16.55
CA CYS A 96 6.32 -20.85 16.97
C CYS A 96 7.23 -21.01 15.74
N ILE A 97 8.53 -20.76 15.90
CA ILE A 97 9.53 -20.96 14.86
C ILE A 97 10.63 -21.87 15.40
N SER A 98 10.72 -23.06 14.82
CA SER A 98 11.57 -24.13 15.34
C SER A 98 13.05 -23.76 15.42
N ASN A 99 13.71 -24.13 16.51
CA ASN A 99 15.15 -23.95 16.67
C ASN A 99 15.98 -24.77 15.65
N THR A 100 15.38 -25.77 15.00
CA THR A 100 16.06 -26.62 14.01
C THR A 100 16.40 -25.90 12.70
N PHE A 101 15.85 -24.70 12.44
CA PHE A 101 16.30 -23.83 11.35
C PHE A 101 17.78 -23.38 11.49
N GLY A 102 18.36 -23.47 12.70
CA GLY A 102 19.76 -23.11 12.94
C GLY A 102 20.07 -21.68 12.50
N ALA A 103 21.10 -21.51 11.67
CA ALA A 103 21.53 -20.20 11.14
C ALA A 103 20.42 -19.47 10.36
N ASN A 104 19.49 -20.20 9.74
CA ASN A 104 18.40 -19.60 8.95
C ASN A 104 17.26 -19.05 9.84
N LYS A 105 17.23 -19.36 11.14
CA LYS A 105 16.09 -19.02 12.01
C LYS A 105 15.77 -17.52 11.99
N GLN A 106 16.77 -16.64 12.02
CA GLN A 106 16.54 -15.20 12.03
C GLN A 106 15.93 -14.70 10.70
N ALA A 107 16.27 -15.34 9.57
CA ALA A 107 15.66 -15.03 8.28
C ALA A 107 14.19 -15.48 8.24
N VAL A 108 13.85 -16.62 8.85
CA VAL A 108 12.46 -17.09 8.99
C VAL A 108 11.65 -16.16 9.88
N ILE A 109 12.20 -15.71 11.02
CA ILE A 109 11.53 -14.71 11.88
C ILE A 109 11.22 -13.43 11.09
N ALA A 110 12.23 -12.86 10.42
CA ALA A 110 12.06 -11.63 9.64
C ALA A 110 11.04 -11.81 8.48
N ALA A 111 11.06 -12.96 7.80
CA ALA A 111 10.13 -13.26 6.72
C ALA A 111 8.69 -13.51 7.22
N MET A 112 8.51 -14.18 8.36
CA MET A 112 7.20 -14.33 8.99
C MET A 112 6.63 -12.99 9.43
N THR A 113 7.41 -12.14 10.11
CA THR A 113 7.01 -10.75 10.46
C THR A 113 6.67 -9.93 9.23
N ALA A 114 7.40 -10.10 8.11
CA ALA A 114 7.07 -9.41 6.87
C ALA A 114 5.71 -9.85 6.30
N ALA A 115 5.39 -11.14 6.40
CA ALA A 115 4.15 -11.75 5.93
C ALA A 115 2.94 -11.49 6.84
N SER A 116 3.12 -11.42 8.17
CA SER A 116 2.08 -11.10 9.15
C SER A 116 1.96 -9.60 9.40
N ASP A 117 2.88 -9.04 10.21
CA ASP A 117 2.83 -7.70 10.80
C ASP A 117 2.85 -6.59 9.74
N THR A 118 3.56 -6.81 8.62
CA THR A 118 3.60 -5.87 7.48
C THR A 118 2.82 -6.34 6.26
N GLY A 119 2.22 -7.53 6.34
CA GLY A 119 1.40 -8.12 5.30
C GLY A 119 -0.06 -8.19 5.75
N TRP A 120 -0.57 -9.40 5.97
CA TRP A 120 -2.00 -9.64 6.21
C TRP A 120 -2.63 -8.82 7.35
N GLU A 121 -1.88 -8.49 8.42
CA GLU A 121 -2.39 -7.68 9.54
C GLU A 121 -2.57 -6.20 9.21
N LYS A 122 -1.81 -5.68 8.23
CA LYS A 122 -2.06 -4.34 7.67
C LYS A 122 -3.26 -4.30 6.74
N LEU A 123 -3.61 -5.43 6.15
CA LEU A 123 -4.68 -5.51 5.16
C LEU A 123 -6.02 -5.86 5.80
N ALA A 124 -6.05 -6.54 6.95
CA ALA A 124 -7.30 -7.05 7.53
C ALA A 124 -7.32 -7.21 9.05
N ASP A 125 -8.52 -7.49 9.55
CA ASP A 125 -8.84 -7.74 10.95
C ASP A 125 -8.35 -9.12 11.48
N VAL A 126 -7.09 -9.46 11.23
CA VAL A 126 -6.43 -10.67 11.72
C VAL A 126 -5.36 -10.32 12.77
N ASN A 127 -4.78 -11.30 13.45
CA ASN A 127 -3.62 -11.14 14.33
C ASN A 127 -2.93 -12.50 14.50
N PHE A 128 -1.74 -12.61 13.89
CA PHE A 128 -0.76 -13.64 14.15
C PHE A 128 0.07 -13.26 15.38
N THR A 129 0.62 -14.25 16.07
CA THR A 129 1.42 -13.94 17.27
C THR A 129 2.52 -14.98 17.44
N TYR A 130 3.75 -14.52 17.24
CA TYR A 130 4.93 -15.34 17.48
C TYR A 130 5.14 -15.58 18.98
N VAL A 131 5.24 -16.84 19.38
CA VAL A 131 5.41 -17.29 20.76
C VAL A 131 6.79 -17.95 20.94
N PRO A 132 7.89 -17.19 21.02
CA PRO A 132 9.26 -17.74 21.03
C PRO A 132 9.54 -18.67 22.21
N GLY A 133 8.79 -18.56 23.31
CA GLY A 133 8.84 -19.51 24.44
C GLY A 133 8.46 -20.95 24.08
N GLN A 134 7.88 -21.19 22.90
CA GLN A 134 7.48 -22.51 22.40
C GLN A 134 8.47 -23.11 21.38
N ASP A 135 9.48 -22.36 20.94
CA ASP A 135 10.38 -22.72 19.83
C ASP A 135 11.19 -24.00 20.04
N ALA A 136 11.51 -24.31 21.30
CA ALA A 136 12.23 -25.53 21.67
C ALA A 136 11.42 -26.81 21.42
N ASN A 137 10.09 -26.70 21.46
CA ASN A 137 9.14 -27.78 21.21
C ASN A 137 8.16 -27.37 20.08
N CYS A 138 8.69 -26.73 19.04
CA CYS A 138 7.85 -26.25 17.94
C CYS A 138 7.51 -27.39 16.98
N THR A 139 6.44 -28.13 17.27
CA THR A 139 6.01 -29.29 16.47
C THR A 139 4.50 -29.38 16.37
N ALA A 140 4.02 -30.24 15.47
CA ALA A 140 2.61 -30.57 15.27
C ALA A 140 1.85 -31.06 16.53
N GLN A 141 2.58 -31.46 17.59
CA GLN A 141 2.03 -31.91 18.86
C GLN A 141 1.89 -30.77 19.90
N ASN A 142 2.49 -29.60 19.64
CA ASN A 142 2.43 -28.49 20.58
C ASN A 142 1.11 -27.72 20.47
N THR A 143 0.23 -27.92 21.45
CA THR A 143 -1.09 -27.29 21.53
C THR A 143 -1.10 -25.89 22.17
N ASN A 144 0.06 -25.38 22.61
CA ASN A 144 0.18 -24.00 23.13
C ASN A 144 0.21 -22.94 22.01
N VAL A 145 0.29 -23.39 20.74
CA VAL A 145 0.22 -22.58 19.54
C VAL A 145 -0.80 -23.15 18.55
N MET A 146 -1.40 -22.30 17.73
CA MET A 146 -2.34 -22.71 16.68
C MET A 146 -1.65 -23.59 15.63
N PHE A 147 -0.42 -23.22 15.23
CA PHE A 147 0.40 -23.91 14.23
C PHE A 147 1.91 -23.79 14.51
N ASP A 148 2.72 -24.59 13.84
CA ASP A 148 4.19 -24.58 13.95
C ASP A 148 4.89 -24.28 12.61
N VAL A 149 6.01 -23.53 12.67
CA VAL A 149 6.85 -23.25 11.49
C VAL A 149 8.14 -24.05 11.60
N ASN A 150 8.40 -24.93 10.63
CA ASN A 150 9.48 -25.93 10.68
C ASN A 150 10.28 -26.04 9.36
N PRO A 151 11.59 -26.34 9.42
CA PRO A 151 12.35 -26.69 8.23
C PRO A 151 11.96 -28.08 7.73
N VAL A 152 12.07 -28.29 6.42
CA VAL A 152 11.92 -29.59 5.78
C VAL A 152 13.02 -29.79 4.73
N ASN A 153 13.28 -31.05 4.36
CA ASN A 153 13.93 -31.37 3.10
C ASN A 153 12.92 -32.09 2.20
N ALA A 154 12.20 -31.30 1.40
CA ALA A 154 11.35 -31.75 0.32
C ALA A 154 12.15 -31.98 -0.97
N ASN A 155 13.47 -31.80 -0.98
CA ASN A 155 14.35 -31.86 -2.16
C ASN A 155 13.86 -30.93 -3.29
N GLY A 156 13.40 -29.73 -2.94
CA GLY A 156 12.91 -28.74 -3.91
C GLY A 156 11.60 -29.08 -4.61
N GLN A 157 10.80 -30.04 -4.12
CA GLN A 157 9.44 -30.29 -4.65
C GLN A 157 8.48 -29.11 -4.38
N TYR A 158 8.78 -28.30 -3.37
CA TYR A 158 8.14 -27.01 -3.09
C TYR A 158 9.14 -26.11 -2.36
N LEU A 159 8.93 -24.79 -2.39
CA LEU A 159 9.72 -23.82 -1.63
C LEU A 159 9.22 -23.74 -0.17
N ALA A 160 7.91 -23.59 -0.01
CA ALA A 160 7.22 -23.75 1.25
C ALA A 160 5.88 -24.46 1.01
N ARG A 161 5.18 -24.82 2.09
CA ARG A 161 3.77 -25.23 2.07
C ARG A 161 3.08 -24.89 3.39
N SER A 162 1.76 -24.85 3.35
CA SER A 162 0.91 -24.45 4.48
C SER A 162 -0.27 -25.41 4.69
N PHE A 163 -1.35 -24.93 5.29
CA PHE A 163 -2.56 -25.64 5.71
C PHE A 163 -3.78 -24.69 5.68
N PHE A 164 -5.01 -25.24 5.77
CA PHE A 164 -6.25 -24.46 5.80
C PHE A 164 -6.87 -24.38 7.21
N PRO A 165 -7.75 -23.41 7.52
CA PRO A 165 -8.35 -23.26 8.85
C PRO A 165 -9.04 -24.50 9.45
N ASN A 166 -9.59 -25.38 8.61
CA ASN A 166 -10.21 -26.65 9.04
C ASN A 166 -9.22 -27.82 9.23
N SER A 167 -7.94 -27.66 8.88
CA SER A 167 -6.94 -28.72 9.05
C SER A 167 -6.81 -29.10 10.54
N PRO A 168 -6.72 -30.42 10.87
CA PRO A 168 -6.49 -30.87 12.23
C PRO A 168 -5.13 -30.36 12.73
N ARG A 169 -4.97 -30.16 14.05
CA ARG A 169 -3.73 -29.56 14.62
C ARG A 169 -2.45 -30.26 14.15
N SER A 170 -2.48 -31.58 13.95
CA SER A 170 -1.37 -32.39 13.42
C SER A 170 -0.86 -31.96 12.04
N GLU A 171 -1.71 -31.31 11.24
CA GLU A 171 -1.42 -30.84 9.88
C GLU A 171 -1.21 -29.33 9.80
N ARG A 172 -1.52 -28.59 10.88
CA ARG A 172 -1.31 -27.14 10.94
C ARG A 172 0.15 -26.79 11.14
N ASN A 173 0.91 -26.87 10.06
CA ASN A 173 2.32 -26.51 9.99
C ASN A 173 2.65 -25.77 8.69
N VAL A 174 3.48 -24.73 8.80
CA VAL A 174 4.15 -24.11 7.65
C VAL A 174 5.52 -24.75 7.54
N LEU A 175 5.77 -25.48 6.46
CA LEU A 175 7.07 -26.10 6.21
C LEU A 175 7.85 -25.33 5.15
N ILE A 176 9.13 -25.07 5.42
CA ILE A 176 10.02 -24.31 4.54
C ILE A 176 11.17 -25.22 4.11
N ASP A 177 11.32 -25.43 2.80
CA ASP A 177 12.41 -26.21 2.22
C ASP A 177 13.71 -25.39 2.16
N ASN A 178 14.86 -26.07 2.18
CA ASN A 178 16.17 -25.43 2.08
C ASN A 178 16.36 -24.59 0.80
N THR A 179 15.64 -24.92 -0.28
CA THR A 179 15.66 -24.17 -1.55
C THR A 179 15.05 -22.77 -1.46
N ALA A 180 14.11 -22.53 -0.54
CA ALA A 180 13.49 -21.20 -0.33
C ALA A 180 14.48 -20.13 0.16
N PHE A 181 15.63 -20.53 0.72
CA PHE A 181 16.68 -19.63 1.17
C PHE A 181 17.68 -19.26 0.06
N GLN A 182 17.50 -19.76 -1.17
CA GLN A 182 18.43 -19.57 -2.29
C GLN A 182 17.79 -18.64 -3.35
N PRO A 183 18.18 -17.36 -3.45
CA PRO A 183 17.53 -16.41 -4.37
C PRO A 183 17.55 -16.83 -5.86
N GLY A 184 18.56 -17.59 -6.28
CA GLY A 184 18.62 -18.17 -7.63
C GLY A 184 17.69 -19.36 -7.85
N GLY A 185 17.24 -20.03 -6.78
CA GLY A 185 16.25 -21.11 -6.81
C GLY A 185 14.80 -20.62 -6.69
N THR A 186 14.58 -19.44 -6.11
CA THR A 186 13.26 -18.80 -5.99
C THR A 186 12.90 -17.89 -7.17
N GLY A 187 13.75 -17.82 -8.20
CA GLY A 187 13.57 -16.87 -9.31
C GLY A 187 13.71 -15.39 -8.90
N GLY A 188 14.31 -15.11 -7.74
CA GLY A 188 14.40 -13.77 -7.15
C GLY A 188 13.26 -13.41 -6.18
N ILE A 189 12.24 -14.27 -6.03
CA ILE A 189 11.15 -14.07 -5.05
C ILE A 189 11.75 -14.12 -3.63
N SER A 190 11.34 -13.17 -2.78
CA SER A 190 11.81 -13.07 -1.39
C SER A 190 11.18 -14.14 -0.50
N LEU A 191 11.88 -14.58 0.56
CA LEU A 191 11.30 -15.49 1.55
C LEU A 191 10.06 -14.88 2.24
N GLY A 192 10.04 -13.55 2.45
CA GLY A 192 8.87 -12.87 3.02
C GLY A 192 7.63 -13.00 2.14
N ASN A 193 7.79 -12.86 0.82
CA ASN A 193 6.66 -12.95 -0.12
C ASN A 193 6.22 -14.41 -0.34
N ILE A 194 7.14 -15.38 -0.30
CA ILE A 194 6.79 -16.81 -0.22
C ILE A 194 5.96 -17.08 1.03
N LEU A 195 6.36 -16.58 2.20
CA LEU A 195 5.59 -16.80 3.43
C LEU A 195 4.29 -15.98 3.48
N ALA A 196 4.19 -14.86 2.79
CA ALA A 196 2.93 -14.13 2.60
C ALA A 196 1.89 -14.99 1.87
N HIS A 197 2.30 -15.67 0.79
CA HIS A 197 1.49 -16.66 0.09
C HIS A 197 1.06 -17.80 1.03
N GLU A 198 2.00 -18.43 1.75
CA GLU A 198 1.70 -19.52 2.68
C GLU A 198 0.75 -19.10 3.81
N LEU A 199 0.89 -17.88 4.35
CA LEU A 199 -0.04 -17.34 5.33
C LEU A 199 -1.42 -17.06 4.73
N GLY A 200 -1.53 -16.78 3.42
CA GLY A 200 -2.81 -16.69 2.74
C GLY A 200 -3.61 -18.00 2.82
N HIS A 201 -2.96 -19.16 2.64
CA HIS A 201 -3.60 -20.45 2.90
C HIS A 201 -4.02 -20.62 4.36
N THR A 202 -3.20 -20.18 5.34
CA THR A 202 -3.60 -20.24 6.76
C THR A 202 -4.84 -19.41 7.06
N LEU A 203 -5.14 -18.40 6.22
CA LEU A 203 -6.35 -17.57 6.30
C LEU A 203 -7.52 -18.13 5.46
N GLY A 204 -7.32 -19.19 4.70
CA GLY A 204 -8.35 -19.85 3.89
C GLY A 204 -8.30 -19.54 2.38
N PHE A 205 -7.35 -18.73 1.89
CA PHE A 205 -7.25 -18.44 0.45
C PHE A 205 -6.68 -19.63 -0.32
N ARG A 206 -7.31 -20.00 -1.44
CA ARG A 206 -6.77 -20.91 -2.46
C ARG A 206 -5.86 -20.12 -3.41
N HIS A 207 -5.15 -20.81 -4.29
CA HIS A 207 -4.42 -20.11 -5.35
C HIS A 207 -5.38 -19.45 -6.35
N GLU A 208 -4.98 -18.36 -6.99
CA GLU A 208 -5.80 -17.76 -8.06
C GLU A 208 -5.86 -18.60 -9.35
N HIS A 209 -4.90 -19.51 -9.55
CA HIS A 209 -4.88 -20.36 -10.75
C HIS A 209 -5.91 -21.50 -10.75
N ILE A 210 -6.60 -21.73 -9.62
CA ILE A 210 -7.80 -22.58 -9.54
C ILE A 210 -8.94 -22.05 -10.43
N ARG A 211 -8.90 -20.75 -10.76
CA ARG A 211 -9.98 -20.08 -11.47
C ARG A 211 -9.89 -20.33 -12.97
N PRO A 212 -11.02 -20.61 -13.66
CA PRO A 212 -11.02 -20.87 -15.10
C PRO A 212 -10.33 -19.78 -15.94
N GLU A 213 -10.42 -18.51 -15.51
CA GLU A 213 -9.80 -17.36 -16.21
C GLU A 213 -8.27 -17.37 -16.21
N ALA A 214 -7.63 -18.09 -15.29
CA ALA A 214 -6.19 -18.31 -15.34
C ALA A 214 -5.78 -19.18 -16.54
N ASN A 215 -6.71 -19.97 -17.10
CA ASN A 215 -6.47 -20.93 -18.18
C ASN A 215 -5.28 -21.87 -17.90
N ALA A 216 -5.06 -22.16 -16.61
CA ALA A 216 -3.88 -22.82 -16.08
C ALA A 216 -4.01 -24.35 -16.08
N THR A 217 -4.38 -24.93 -17.23
CA THR A 217 -4.66 -26.38 -17.34
C THR A 217 -3.49 -27.28 -16.90
N GLN A 218 -2.24 -26.77 -16.93
CA GLN A 218 -1.05 -27.44 -16.41
C GLN A 218 -0.96 -27.48 -14.87
N CYS A 219 -1.77 -26.68 -14.16
CA CYS A 219 -1.87 -26.58 -12.71
C CYS A 219 -3.32 -26.82 -12.24
N ALA A 220 -4.01 -27.80 -12.80
CA ALA A 220 -5.40 -28.08 -12.44
C ALA A 220 -5.54 -28.49 -10.96
N GLU A 221 -6.38 -27.77 -10.22
CA GLU A 221 -6.82 -28.06 -8.85
C GLU A 221 -8.25 -28.66 -8.85
N ASP A 222 -8.78 -28.95 -7.65
CA ASP A 222 -10.22 -29.18 -7.48
C ASP A 222 -11.05 -27.88 -7.64
N ASN A 223 -12.37 -27.98 -7.56
CA ASN A 223 -13.30 -26.85 -7.72
C ASN A 223 -13.94 -26.40 -6.39
N GLN A 224 -13.28 -26.62 -5.25
CA GLN A 224 -13.78 -26.25 -3.93
C GLN A 224 -13.37 -24.80 -3.58
N PHE A 225 -13.95 -23.81 -4.26
CA PHE A 225 -13.68 -22.41 -3.94
C PHE A 225 -14.90 -21.50 -4.16
N ARG A 226 -14.81 -20.30 -3.59
CA ARG A 226 -15.70 -19.18 -3.86
C ARG A 226 -14.86 -17.94 -4.17
N GLY A 227 -15.29 -17.11 -5.13
CA GLY A 227 -14.67 -15.82 -5.39
C GLY A 227 -15.11 -14.74 -4.38
N LEU A 228 -14.15 -13.91 -3.96
CA LEU A 228 -14.23 -12.65 -3.22
C LEU A 228 -14.09 -11.36 -4.09
N THR A 229 -13.19 -11.30 -5.09
CA THR A 229 -12.81 -10.07 -5.85
C THR A 229 -13.00 -10.19 -7.39
N THR A 230 -12.02 -9.89 -8.25
CA THR A 230 -12.05 -10.12 -9.73
C THR A 230 -10.67 -10.58 -10.21
N TYR A 231 -10.57 -11.42 -11.26
CA TYR A 231 -9.36 -12.26 -11.47
C TYR A 231 -8.05 -11.47 -11.41
N ASP A 232 -7.09 -11.99 -10.65
CA ASP A 232 -5.80 -11.37 -10.47
C ASP A 232 -4.64 -12.32 -10.78
N SER A 233 -4.13 -12.24 -12.02
CA SER A 233 -2.90 -12.93 -12.42
C SER A 233 -1.64 -12.47 -11.66
N ALA A 234 -1.68 -11.30 -11.00
CA ALA A 234 -0.56 -10.73 -10.26
C ALA A 234 -0.64 -10.95 -8.73
N SER A 235 -1.75 -11.51 -8.24
CA SER A 235 -2.02 -11.79 -6.82
C SER A 235 -0.85 -12.49 -6.13
N VAL A 236 -0.65 -12.20 -4.84
CA VAL A 236 0.24 -12.97 -3.96
C VAL A 236 -0.09 -14.46 -3.99
N MET A 237 -1.36 -14.83 -4.19
CA MET A 237 -1.85 -16.22 -4.26
C MET A 237 -1.70 -16.84 -5.67
N HIS A 238 -1.14 -16.15 -6.66
CA HIS A 238 -0.97 -16.70 -8.00
C HIS A 238 0.41 -17.31 -8.23
N TYR A 239 0.47 -18.53 -8.76
CA TYR A 239 1.71 -19.17 -9.18
C TYR A 239 2.19 -18.66 -10.55
N PRO A 240 3.45 -18.20 -10.70
CA PRO A 240 3.98 -17.75 -11.98
C PRO A 240 4.02 -18.87 -13.05
N GLN A 241 4.36 -20.09 -12.65
CA GLN A 241 4.35 -21.27 -13.53
C GLN A 241 2.96 -21.70 -14.01
N CYS A 242 1.91 -21.14 -13.41
CA CYS A 242 0.50 -21.42 -13.71
C CYS A 242 -0.17 -20.26 -14.47
N ASN A 243 0.58 -19.51 -15.27
CA ASN A 243 0.15 -18.29 -15.99
C ASN A 243 0.02 -17.03 -15.10
N GLY A 244 0.60 -17.04 -13.90
CA GLY A 244 0.74 -15.82 -13.08
C GLY A 244 1.72 -14.83 -13.69
N THR A 245 1.41 -13.54 -13.59
CA THR A 245 2.24 -12.44 -14.09
C THR A 245 3.16 -11.85 -13.03
N SER A 246 2.91 -12.13 -11.75
CA SER A 246 3.75 -11.68 -10.64
C SER A 246 5.14 -12.33 -10.69
N THR A 247 6.19 -11.51 -10.66
CA THR A 247 7.60 -11.98 -10.54
C THR A 247 8.12 -11.90 -9.11
N THR A 248 7.32 -11.38 -8.17
CA THR A 248 7.74 -11.09 -6.80
C THR A 248 6.78 -11.64 -5.73
N LEU A 249 5.55 -12.02 -6.08
CA LEU A 249 4.47 -12.32 -5.11
C LEU A 249 4.27 -11.18 -4.10
N ALA A 250 4.34 -9.93 -4.55
CA ALA A 250 3.89 -8.79 -3.75
C ALA A 250 2.34 -8.76 -3.69
N PHE A 251 1.78 -8.30 -2.57
CA PHE A 251 0.35 -8.07 -2.44
C PHE A 251 -0.17 -7.07 -3.49
N THR A 252 -1.32 -7.37 -4.08
CA THR A 252 -2.07 -6.44 -4.93
C THR A 252 -3.18 -5.75 -4.13
N GLN A 253 -3.81 -4.74 -4.73
CA GLN A 253 -5.03 -4.14 -4.17
C GLN A 253 -6.15 -5.18 -4.01
N LYS A 254 -6.26 -6.16 -4.92
CA LYS A 254 -7.30 -7.19 -4.87
C LYS A 254 -7.05 -8.22 -3.77
N ASP A 255 -5.80 -8.49 -3.43
CA ASP A 255 -5.46 -9.28 -2.24
C ASP A 255 -5.96 -8.58 -0.97
N LYS A 256 -5.74 -7.25 -0.86
CA LYS A 256 -6.25 -6.40 0.22
C LYS A 256 -7.79 -6.43 0.29
N ASP A 257 -8.45 -6.11 -0.82
CA ASP A 257 -9.92 -6.04 -0.88
C ASP A 257 -10.56 -7.38 -0.47
N GLY A 258 -10.00 -8.50 -0.95
CA GLY A 258 -10.49 -9.83 -0.65
C GLY A 258 -10.34 -10.24 0.81
N VAL A 259 -9.21 -9.91 1.46
CA VAL A 259 -9.05 -10.20 2.90
C VAL A 259 -9.89 -9.27 3.78
N VAL A 260 -10.14 -8.02 3.37
CA VAL A 260 -11.10 -7.12 4.02
C VAL A 260 -12.53 -7.68 3.94
N LEU A 261 -12.94 -8.21 2.79
CA LEU A 261 -14.26 -8.85 2.64
C LEU A 261 -14.42 -10.09 3.52
N LEU A 262 -13.35 -10.85 3.73
CA LEU A 262 -13.40 -12.12 4.46
C LEU A 262 -13.28 -11.95 5.98
N TYR A 263 -12.39 -11.07 6.43
CA TYR A 263 -12.08 -10.90 7.85
C TYR A 263 -12.47 -9.53 8.42
N GLY A 264 -12.68 -8.50 7.59
CA GLY A 264 -12.94 -7.12 8.00
C GLY A 264 -11.69 -6.23 7.88
N ALA A 265 -11.88 -4.91 7.95
CA ALA A 265 -10.80 -3.92 7.90
C ALA A 265 -9.91 -3.97 9.18
N PRO A 266 -8.61 -3.68 9.08
CA PRO A 266 -7.67 -3.77 10.21
C PRO A 266 -8.04 -2.81 11.36
N ILE A 267 -8.12 -3.30 12.61
CA ILE A 267 -8.38 -2.43 13.78
C ILE A 267 -7.19 -1.50 14.11
N ASN A 268 -6.00 -1.82 13.59
CA ASN A 268 -4.76 -1.07 13.81
C ASN A 268 -4.23 -0.43 12.52
N ASN A 269 -5.06 0.33 11.78
CA ASN A 269 -4.51 1.31 10.83
C ASN A 269 -4.30 2.66 11.57
N PRO A 270 -3.05 3.03 11.91
CA PRO A 270 -2.77 4.35 12.47
C PRO A 270 -2.97 5.41 11.38
N SER A 271 -3.51 6.57 11.74
CA SER A 271 -3.67 7.67 10.77
C SER A 271 -2.33 8.06 10.12
N PRO A 272 -2.34 8.53 8.85
CA PRO A 272 -1.14 8.98 8.14
C PRO A 272 -0.26 9.95 8.95
N MET A 273 1.06 9.83 8.87
CA MET A 273 1.95 10.87 9.40
C MET A 273 2.15 11.95 8.35
N ALA A 274 1.62 13.15 8.56
CA ALA A 274 1.77 14.29 7.65
C ALA A 274 2.53 15.45 8.33
N GLN A 275 3.44 16.09 7.59
CA GLN A 275 4.14 17.31 7.97
C GLN A 275 4.25 18.24 6.76
N VAL A 276 3.82 19.50 6.91
CA VAL A 276 4.08 20.54 5.91
C VAL A 276 5.53 21.03 6.08
N THR A 277 6.33 20.95 5.01
CA THR A 277 7.74 21.36 5.00
C THR A 277 7.93 22.76 4.43
N ALA A 278 7.04 23.21 3.55
CA ALA A 278 6.97 24.59 3.08
C ALA A 278 5.53 24.98 2.70
N PRO A 279 5.12 26.25 2.83
CA PRO A 279 5.80 27.31 3.59
C PRO A 279 5.73 27.03 5.11
N ALA A 280 6.55 27.72 5.90
CA ALA A 280 6.49 27.61 7.36
C ALA A 280 5.21 28.26 7.92
N ASN A 281 4.70 27.76 9.05
CA ASN A 281 3.55 28.38 9.73
C ASN A 281 3.89 29.82 10.16
N GLY A 282 3.05 30.77 9.78
CA GLY A 282 3.25 32.21 9.97
C GLY A 282 4.08 32.90 8.87
N ALA A 283 4.48 32.20 7.80
CA ALA A 283 5.26 32.79 6.73
C ALA A 283 4.49 33.85 5.92
N THR A 284 5.22 34.87 5.46
CA THR A 284 4.75 35.79 4.42
C THR A 284 5.14 35.22 3.05
N VAL A 285 4.15 35.06 2.16
CA VAL A 285 4.33 34.47 0.82
C VAL A 285 3.80 35.43 -0.25
N GLY A 286 4.21 35.23 -1.51
CA GLY A 286 3.62 35.93 -2.66
C GLY A 286 2.23 35.39 -3.02
N THR A 287 1.58 35.97 -4.03
CA THR A 287 0.25 35.53 -4.51
C THR A 287 0.25 34.16 -5.20
N SER A 288 1.44 33.62 -5.53
CA SER A 288 1.62 32.26 -6.03
C SER A 288 2.84 31.63 -5.35
N PHE A 289 2.70 30.40 -4.88
CA PHE A 289 3.71 29.66 -4.11
C PHE A 289 3.37 28.17 -4.08
N ASP A 290 4.34 27.34 -3.70
CA ASP A 290 4.16 25.91 -3.53
C ASP A 290 3.96 25.55 -2.05
N VAL A 291 3.07 24.61 -1.79
CA VAL A 291 2.92 23.95 -0.49
C VAL A 291 3.50 22.54 -0.61
N GLU A 292 4.57 22.28 0.12
CA GLU A 292 5.25 20.97 0.14
C GLU A 292 4.91 20.22 1.43
N ALA A 293 4.56 18.95 1.31
CA ALA A 293 4.33 18.07 2.44
C ALA A 293 5.14 16.77 2.35
N GLN A 294 5.64 16.31 3.49
CA GLN A 294 6.06 14.93 3.68
C GLN A 294 4.91 14.16 4.32
N ILE A 295 4.47 13.10 3.65
CA ILE A 295 3.41 12.22 4.13
C ILE A 295 3.97 10.80 4.11
N VAL A 296 3.96 10.16 5.28
CA VAL A 296 4.42 8.79 5.49
C VAL A 296 3.25 7.97 5.99
N ASP A 297 2.82 7.05 5.16
CA ASP A 297 1.76 6.10 5.42
C ASP A 297 1.95 4.91 4.46
N THR A 298 1.50 3.71 4.83
CA THR A 298 1.73 2.50 4.02
C THR A 298 0.58 2.10 3.10
N ASP A 299 -0.58 2.76 3.19
CA ASP A 299 -1.71 2.58 2.28
C ASP A 299 -2.42 3.89 1.93
N LEU A 300 -1.67 5.01 1.89
CA LEU A 300 -2.15 6.33 1.51
C LEU A 300 -2.93 6.32 0.20
N VAL A 301 -4.15 6.86 0.21
CA VAL A 301 -4.98 7.02 -0.99
C VAL A 301 -4.84 8.43 -1.56
N LYS A 302 -4.87 9.46 -0.70
CA LYS A 302 -4.85 10.86 -1.15
C LYS A 302 -4.33 11.83 -0.10
N ALA A 303 -3.83 12.96 -0.60
CA ALA A 303 -3.54 14.17 0.15
C ALA A 303 -4.30 15.34 -0.48
N GLU A 304 -5.04 16.09 0.34
CA GLU A 304 -5.96 17.15 -0.07
C GLU A 304 -5.53 18.49 0.54
N LEU A 305 -5.37 19.53 -0.28
CA LEU A 305 -5.13 20.91 0.18
C LEU A 305 -6.44 21.69 0.11
N SER A 306 -6.83 22.29 1.24
CA SER A 306 -7.91 23.28 1.33
C SER A 306 -7.36 24.65 1.75
N ILE A 307 -7.93 25.72 1.21
CA ILE A 307 -7.61 27.11 1.54
C ILE A 307 -8.87 27.77 2.08
N ASP A 308 -8.81 28.33 3.29
CA ASP A 308 -9.94 28.94 4.01
C ASP A 308 -11.20 28.05 4.04
N GLY A 309 -10.99 26.74 4.21
CA GLY A 309 -12.05 25.72 4.23
C GLY A 309 -12.57 25.27 2.86
N THR A 310 -12.04 25.81 1.75
CA THR A 310 -12.39 25.38 0.38
C THR A 310 -11.32 24.44 -0.16
N LEU A 311 -11.70 23.21 -0.53
CA LEU A 311 -10.80 22.25 -1.19
C LEU A 311 -10.32 22.83 -2.53
N THR A 312 -9.00 22.93 -2.72
CA THR A 312 -8.38 23.48 -3.95
C THR A 312 -7.69 22.42 -4.79
N SER A 313 -7.15 21.36 -4.19
CA SER A 313 -6.39 20.34 -4.92
C SER A 313 -6.25 19.02 -4.17
N THR A 314 -6.02 17.94 -4.94
CA THR A 314 -5.86 16.56 -4.45
C THR A 314 -4.71 15.90 -5.20
N LEU A 315 -3.85 15.17 -4.47
CA LEU A 315 -2.74 14.39 -5.00
C LEU A 315 -2.79 12.97 -4.44
N ASN A 316 -2.60 11.96 -5.30
CA ASN A 316 -2.71 10.54 -4.91
C ASN A 316 -1.34 9.84 -4.83
N THR A 317 -0.26 10.51 -5.22
CA THR A 317 1.10 9.96 -5.26
C THR A 317 2.13 11.03 -4.91
N ALA A 318 3.22 10.64 -4.25
CA ALA A 318 4.35 11.54 -4.00
C ALA A 318 5.06 11.94 -5.32
N PRO A 319 5.70 13.14 -5.40
CA PRO A 319 5.84 14.14 -4.34
C PRO A 319 4.56 14.94 -4.07
N PHE A 320 4.30 15.27 -2.80
CA PHE A 320 3.14 16.06 -2.40
C PHE A 320 3.46 17.56 -2.43
N THR A 321 3.51 18.11 -3.64
CA THR A 321 3.72 19.53 -3.92
C THR A 321 2.44 20.11 -4.53
N PHE A 322 1.75 20.97 -3.78
CA PHE A 322 0.52 21.63 -4.23
C PHE A 322 0.83 23.05 -4.72
N HIS A 323 0.47 23.36 -5.96
CA HIS A 323 0.72 24.66 -6.56
C HIS A 323 -0.44 25.63 -6.27
N VAL A 324 -0.18 26.69 -5.49
CA VAL A 324 -1.15 27.76 -5.21
C VAL A 324 -0.89 28.94 -6.15
N THR A 325 -1.93 29.44 -6.82
CA THR A 325 -1.82 30.58 -7.74
C THR A 325 -2.92 31.62 -7.53
N ASN A 326 -2.55 32.90 -7.68
CA ASN A 326 -3.45 34.05 -7.58
C ASN A 326 -4.27 34.11 -6.27
N LEU A 327 -3.70 33.63 -5.15
CA LEU A 327 -4.33 33.78 -3.85
C LEU A 327 -4.38 35.27 -3.47
N ALA A 328 -5.49 35.68 -2.84
CA ALA A 328 -5.74 37.08 -2.48
C ALA A 328 -4.68 37.59 -1.47
N VAL A 329 -4.53 38.91 -1.37
CA VAL A 329 -3.67 39.53 -0.34
C VAL A 329 -4.41 39.53 0.99
N GLY A 330 -3.82 38.94 2.02
CA GLY A 330 -4.46 38.76 3.33
C GLY A 330 -3.88 37.62 4.14
N ALA A 331 -4.48 37.35 5.30
CA ALA A 331 -4.20 36.15 6.07
C ALA A 331 -5.05 34.98 5.54
N HIS A 332 -4.41 33.84 5.31
CA HIS A 332 -5.04 32.63 4.78
C HIS A 332 -4.72 31.42 5.64
N THR A 333 -5.69 30.52 5.80
CA THR A 333 -5.51 29.23 6.48
C THR A 333 -5.36 28.13 5.43
N LEU A 334 -4.24 27.42 5.45
CA LEU A 334 -3.96 26.28 4.58
C LEU A 334 -4.11 24.99 5.39
N GLU A 335 -4.94 24.08 4.92
CA GLU A 335 -5.19 22.78 5.54
C GLU A 335 -4.78 21.66 4.58
N ILE A 336 -3.84 20.81 5.00
CA ILE A 336 -3.42 19.62 4.26
C ILE A 336 -3.98 18.41 5.01
N LYS A 337 -4.87 17.65 4.37
CA LYS A 337 -5.47 16.42 4.89
C LYS A 337 -4.95 15.21 4.13
N ALA A 338 -4.17 14.37 4.81
CA ALA A 338 -3.81 13.04 4.31
C ALA A 338 -4.90 12.03 4.68
N THR A 339 -5.31 11.16 3.77
CA THR A 339 -6.30 10.09 4.00
C THR A 339 -5.78 8.75 3.44
N ASP A 340 -5.84 7.71 4.26
CA ASP A 340 -5.42 6.34 3.91
C ASP A 340 -6.54 5.51 3.26
N GLY A 341 -6.24 4.25 2.94
CA GLY A 341 -7.19 3.29 2.37
C GLY A 341 -8.19 2.70 3.36
N ALA A 342 -8.05 2.96 4.66
CA ALA A 342 -9.03 2.64 5.70
C ALA A 342 -9.97 3.83 5.99
N GLY A 343 -9.71 5.01 5.41
CA GLY A 343 -10.45 6.25 5.66
C GLY A 343 -9.99 7.01 6.90
N GLN A 344 -8.91 6.58 7.57
CA GLN A 344 -8.28 7.37 8.62
C GLN A 344 -7.58 8.57 7.99
N ALA A 345 -7.51 9.66 8.75
CA ALA A 345 -6.94 10.89 8.26
C ALA A 345 -6.11 11.61 9.32
N THR A 346 -5.13 12.36 8.84
CA THR A 346 -4.39 13.36 9.61
C THR A 346 -4.45 14.68 8.89
N THR A 347 -4.77 15.73 9.64
CA THR A 347 -4.85 17.10 9.15
C THR A 347 -3.70 17.91 9.73
N GLN A 348 -2.99 18.65 8.87
CA GLN A 348 -2.04 19.68 9.24
C GLN A 348 -2.57 21.04 8.81
N THR A 349 -2.52 22.02 9.71
CA THR A 349 -2.98 23.38 9.45
C THR A 349 -1.84 24.36 9.63
N ILE A 350 -1.59 25.20 8.63
CA ILE A 350 -0.67 26.33 8.73
C ILE A 350 -1.37 27.64 8.33
N ASN A 351 -0.95 28.74 8.93
CA ASN A 351 -1.42 30.07 8.56
C ASN A 351 -0.33 30.76 7.75
N VAL A 352 -0.71 31.49 6.70
CA VAL A 352 0.22 32.31 5.91
C VAL A 352 -0.34 33.72 5.73
N THR A 353 0.54 34.69 5.53
CA THR A 353 0.14 36.03 5.07
C THR A 353 0.56 36.19 3.62
N VAL A 354 -0.40 36.25 2.71
CA VAL A 354 -0.11 36.58 1.31
C VAL A 354 0.09 38.09 1.21
N ALA A 355 1.27 38.49 0.75
CA ALA A 355 1.59 39.87 0.41
C ALA A 355 1.57 40.06 -1.11
N ALA A 356 1.19 41.25 -1.56
CA ALA A 356 1.48 41.65 -2.93
C ALA A 356 3.00 41.67 -3.12
N ASN A 357 3.50 41.02 -4.17
CA ASN A 357 4.92 41.09 -4.52
C ASN A 357 5.29 42.56 -4.78
N GLY A 358 6.05 43.15 -3.86
CA GLY A 358 6.65 44.46 -4.05
C GLY A 358 7.69 44.36 -5.17
N GLY A 359 7.33 44.82 -6.37
CA GLY A 359 8.26 44.92 -7.49
C GLY A 359 9.47 45.76 -7.09
N GLY A 360 10.68 45.21 -7.25
CA GLY A 360 11.90 45.89 -6.83
C GLY A 360 12.12 47.20 -7.57
N GLY A 361 12.43 48.27 -6.86
CA GLY A 361 12.66 49.59 -7.46
C GLY A 361 13.22 50.64 -6.50
N GLY A 362 14.55 50.80 -6.49
CA GLY A 362 15.22 52.05 -6.11
C GLY A 362 15.41 52.33 -4.61
N ASN A 363 16.63 52.12 -4.12
CA ASN A 363 17.07 52.66 -2.83
C ASN A 363 17.29 54.18 -2.95
N GLY A 364 16.27 54.97 -2.61
CA GLY A 364 16.32 56.42 -2.64
C GLY A 364 17.12 57.00 -1.48
N SER A 365 18.42 57.25 -1.67
CA SER A 365 19.26 57.92 -0.66
C SER A 365 18.91 59.41 -0.57
N GLY A 366 18.03 59.75 0.39
CA GLY A 366 17.65 61.12 0.70
C GLY A 366 18.75 61.84 1.50
N SER A 367 19.32 62.90 0.93
CA SER A 367 20.29 63.75 1.60
C SER A 367 19.68 64.46 2.82
N GLY A 368 20.34 64.38 3.98
CA GLY A 368 19.95 65.05 5.22
C GLY A 368 21.14 65.76 5.87
N THR A 369 21.34 67.02 5.54
CA THR A 369 22.36 67.88 6.17
C THR A 369 21.90 68.40 7.53
N GLY A 370 22.74 68.29 8.56
CA GLY A 370 22.48 68.86 9.89
C GLY A 370 23.74 69.04 10.72
N SER A 371 24.30 70.25 10.74
CA SER A 371 25.46 70.60 11.58
C SER A 371 25.08 70.74 13.06
N GLY A 372 25.95 70.26 13.95
CA GLY A 372 25.89 70.51 15.40
C GLY A 372 27.29 70.40 16.03
N THR A 373 27.82 71.51 16.53
CA THR A 373 29.19 71.65 17.04
C THR A 373 29.31 71.39 18.54
N GLY A 374 30.41 70.76 19.00
CA GLY A 374 30.79 70.69 20.43
C GLY A 374 32.13 69.97 20.64
N SER A 375 33.06 70.60 21.38
CA SER A 375 34.50 70.23 21.43
C SER A 375 34.94 69.43 22.66
N GLY A 376 36.15 68.84 22.57
CA GLY A 376 36.95 68.21 23.65
C GLY A 376 37.11 66.71 23.40
N GLY A 377 38.29 66.14 23.10
CA GLY A 377 39.64 66.41 23.61
C GLY A 377 39.98 65.29 24.62
N ASP A 378 41.13 64.60 24.60
CA ASP A 378 42.33 64.64 23.75
C ASP A 378 42.97 63.23 23.69
N ASP A 379 44.06 63.09 22.92
CA ASP A 379 45.09 62.04 22.99
C ASP A 379 44.75 60.56 22.62
N ALA A 380 45.64 59.78 21.99
CA ALA A 380 46.80 60.09 21.13
C ALA A 380 47.27 58.81 20.40
N ASN A 381 47.77 58.96 19.17
CA ASN A 381 48.61 58.00 18.41
C ASN A 381 48.02 56.61 18.06
N GLY A 382 48.16 56.10 16.83
CA GLY A 382 48.76 56.70 15.63
C GLY A 382 49.09 55.64 14.57
N LEU A 383 48.51 55.81 13.38
CA LEU A 383 49.02 55.49 12.02
C LEU A 383 49.84 54.21 11.79
N GLY A 384 49.39 53.38 10.84
CA GLY A 384 50.22 52.33 10.23
C GLY A 384 49.39 51.39 9.33
N ASP A 385 49.36 51.69 8.03
CA ASP A 385 48.62 50.93 7.01
C ASP A 385 49.41 49.69 6.51
N ASP A 386 48.81 48.97 5.57
CA ASP A 386 49.43 48.04 4.61
C ASP A 386 49.84 46.60 5.03
N VAL A 387 48.90 45.68 4.81
CA VAL A 387 48.91 44.75 3.65
C VAL A 387 50.14 43.82 3.41
N TYR A 388 49.86 42.51 3.53
CA TYR A 388 50.41 41.33 2.80
C TYR A 388 51.93 41.02 2.75
N GLY A 389 52.25 39.79 3.20
CA GLY A 389 53.54 39.10 3.01
C GLY A 389 54.17 38.68 4.34
N GLY A 390 54.73 37.49 4.53
CA GLY A 390 54.89 36.33 3.65
C GLY A 390 55.40 35.09 4.43
N CYS A 391 55.55 33.95 3.75
CA CYS A 391 55.85 32.65 4.38
C CYS A 391 57.27 32.49 4.92
N SER A 392 57.45 31.72 6.01
CA SER A 392 58.55 30.74 6.30
C SER A 392 58.47 30.26 7.77
N ALA A 393 58.82 29.03 8.18
CA ALA A 393 59.03 27.75 7.49
C ALA A 393 59.11 26.59 8.53
N ALA A 394 58.94 25.33 8.08
CA ALA A 394 59.15 24.06 8.80
C ALA A 394 58.24 23.73 10.03
N GLY A 395 57.80 22.49 10.25
CA GLY A 395 57.93 21.25 9.45
C GLY A 395 57.31 20.03 10.15
N GLY A 396 57.05 18.95 9.41
CA GLY A 396 56.46 17.68 9.92
C GLY A 396 55.23 17.20 9.14
N SER A 397 55.41 16.58 7.97
CA SER A 397 55.35 15.10 7.79
C SER A 397 53.92 14.52 7.89
N SER A 398 53.18 14.39 6.77
CA SER A 398 53.12 13.20 5.87
C SER A 398 52.21 12.07 6.39
N ALA A 399 51.29 11.44 5.65
CA ALA A 399 50.78 11.55 4.26
C ALA A 399 49.29 11.12 4.27
N GLY A 400 48.39 11.45 3.32
CA GLY A 400 48.45 11.19 1.87
C GLY A 400 48.12 9.70 1.60
N LEU A 401 47.11 9.30 0.81
CA LEU A 401 46.57 9.93 -0.40
C LEU A 401 45.09 9.55 -0.65
N ALA A 402 44.38 10.34 -1.46
CA ALA A 402 43.08 10.00 -2.05
C ALA A 402 43.14 10.05 -3.58
N LEU A 403 42.29 9.24 -4.23
CA LEU A 403 41.87 9.24 -5.65
C LEU A 403 42.95 9.26 -6.76
N LEU A 404 42.69 8.47 -7.83
CA LEU A 404 42.47 9.06 -9.15
C LEU A 404 41.80 8.08 -10.14
N VAL A 405 40.94 8.63 -10.99
CA VAL A 405 40.28 7.97 -12.12
C VAL A 405 41.22 7.98 -13.33
N GLY A 406 41.22 6.91 -14.14
CA GLY A 406 41.97 6.86 -15.39
C GLY A 406 41.34 5.93 -16.43
N LEU A 407 40.72 6.50 -17.47
CA LEU A 407 40.20 5.81 -18.65
C LEU A 407 41.25 5.79 -19.77
N VAL A 408 41.73 4.61 -20.19
CA VAL A 408 42.27 4.34 -21.54
C VAL A 408 41.94 2.88 -21.91
N GLY A 409 41.54 2.63 -23.16
CA GLY A 409 41.09 1.31 -23.64
C GLY A 409 42.05 0.57 -24.60
N LEU A 410 41.53 -0.53 -25.18
CA LEU A 410 42.16 -1.48 -26.11
C LEU A 410 43.31 -2.32 -25.48
N ALA A 411 43.39 -3.66 -25.62
CA ALA A 411 43.18 -4.45 -26.82
C ALA A 411 42.93 -5.96 -26.54
N ARG A 412 42.44 -6.68 -27.56
CA ARG A 412 42.27 -8.15 -27.58
C ARG A 412 43.60 -8.92 -27.39
N ARG A 413 43.59 -10.03 -26.63
CA ARG A 413 44.13 -11.31 -27.13
C ARG A 413 43.61 -12.57 -26.40
N ARG A 414 43.09 -13.52 -27.18
CA ARG A 414 42.88 -14.93 -26.76
C ARG A 414 44.22 -15.66 -26.62
N ARG A 415 44.31 -16.55 -25.62
CA ARG A 415 45.01 -17.87 -25.57
C ARG A 415 45.05 -18.31 -24.10
N ARG A 416 44.92 -19.59 -23.74
CA ARG A 416 44.82 -20.82 -24.54
C ARG A 416 43.48 -21.50 -24.32
#